data_AF-A0A536CAI7-F1
#
_entry.id   AF-A0A536CAI7-F1
#
_cell.length_a   1.000
_cell.length_b   1.000
_cell.length_c   1.000
_cell.angle_alpha   90.00
_cell.angle_beta   90.00
_cell.angle_gamma   90.00
#
_symmetry.space_group_name_H-M   'P 1'
#
loop_
_entity.id
_entity.type
_entity.pdbx_description
1 polymer ?
#
loop_
_entity_poly.entity_id
_entity_poly.type
_entity_poly.pdbx_seq_one_letter_code
_entity_poly.pdbx_strand_id
1 'polypeptide(L)'
;MVVRVPRLIQVFNVQCVMCGRAAGQLMNGVFVPNQRVRNPVPGKNGSRCGECGGNLYLEPDESVTPFMATQIAAQRTAAQQQALASNNPENLRAA
;
A
#
# COMPACT_ATOMS: atom_id res chain seq x y z
N MET A 1 14.42 -22.51 8.24
CA MET A 1 13.14 -22.02 7.69
C MET A 1 13.29 -20.55 7.34
N VAL A 2 13.01 -20.15 6.10
CA VAL A 2 13.07 -18.73 5.68
C VAL A 2 11.69 -18.13 5.91
N VAL A 3 11.54 -17.28 6.92
CA VAL A 3 10.28 -16.59 7.23
C VAL A 3 10.03 -15.53 6.16
N ARG A 4 9.03 -15.74 5.29
CA ARG A 4 8.59 -14.73 4.33
C ARG A 4 7.72 -13.70 5.07
N VAL A 5 8.29 -12.55 5.40
CA VAL A 5 7.53 -11.40 5.90
C VAL A 5 6.67 -10.87 4.74
N PRO A 6 5.33 -10.86 4.83
CA PRO A 6 4.50 -10.27 3.79
C PRO A 6 4.75 -8.76 3.77
N ARG A 7 5.19 -8.23 2.63
CA ARG A 7 5.46 -6.79 2.49
C ARG A 7 4.15 -6.02 2.63
N LEU A 8 4.12 -5.02 3.51
CA LEU A 8 3.02 -4.07 3.59
C LEU A 8 2.85 -3.40 2.22
N ILE A 9 1.60 -3.28 1.77
CA ILE A 9 1.30 -2.63 0.49
C ILE A 9 1.70 -1.17 0.57
N GLN A 10 2.56 -0.76 -0.34
CA GLN A 10 2.97 0.62 -0.48
C GLN A 10 1.83 1.40 -1.16
N VAL A 11 1.42 2.48 -0.49
CA VAL A 11 0.41 3.43 -0.99
C VAL A 11 1.09 4.78 -1.13
N PHE A 12 0.95 5.39 -2.30
CA PHE A 12 1.44 6.74 -2.58
C PHE A 12 0.28 7.63 -3.03
N ASN A 13 0.19 8.83 -2.50
CA ASN A 13 -0.71 9.86 -3.01
C ASN A 13 -0.08 10.49 -4.25
N VAL A 14 -0.86 10.62 -5.32
CA VAL A 14 -0.43 11.29 -6.56
C VAL A 14 -0.98 12.70 -6.57
N GLN A 15 -0.11 13.70 -6.47
CA GLN A 15 -0.51 15.10 -6.36
C GLN A 15 0.11 15.97 -7.44
N CYS A 16 -0.58 17.04 -7.83
CA CYS A 16 -0.02 18.03 -8.76
C CYS A 16 0.78 19.10 -8.02
N VAL A 17 2.02 19.33 -8.45
CA VAL A 17 2.90 20.37 -7.91
C VAL A 17 2.35 21.77 -8.15
N MET A 18 1.61 21.99 -9.26
CA MET A 18 1.16 23.33 -9.64
C MET A 18 -0.16 23.73 -9.00
N CYS A 19 -1.17 22.84 -9.00
CA CYS A 19 -2.51 23.16 -8.49
C CYS A 19 -2.86 22.49 -7.16
N GLY A 20 -1.95 21.68 -6.59
CA GLY A 20 -2.14 21.01 -5.30
C GLY A 20 -3.21 19.90 -5.29
N ARG A 21 -3.86 19.62 -6.43
CA ARG A 21 -4.95 18.63 -6.48
C ARG A 21 -4.40 17.21 -6.41
N ALA A 22 -5.04 16.38 -5.60
CA ALA A 22 -4.80 14.94 -5.54
C ALA A 22 -5.45 14.26 -6.76
N ALA A 23 -4.63 13.79 -7.69
CA ALA A 23 -5.05 13.08 -8.90
C ALA A 23 -5.54 11.65 -8.61
N GLY A 24 -5.07 11.04 -7.52
CA GLY A 24 -5.40 9.68 -7.15
C GLY A 24 -4.38 9.07 -6.20
N GLN A 25 -4.36 7.74 -6.13
CA GLN A 25 -3.43 6.96 -5.32
C GLN A 25 -2.75 5.90 -6.17
N LEU A 26 -1.54 5.51 -5.78
CA LEU A 26 -0.77 4.41 -6.35
C LEU A 26 -0.69 3.32 -5.29
N MET A 27 -1.46 2.24 -5.49
CA MET A 27 -1.57 1.12 -4.57
C MET A 27 -0.87 -0.08 -5.18
N ASN A 28 0.27 -0.50 -4.62
CA ASN A 28 1.05 -1.63 -5.13
C ASN A 28 1.36 -1.52 -6.65
N GLY A 29 1.67 -0.31 -7.13
CA GLY A 29 1.93 -0.03 -8.54
C GLY A 29 0.68 0.17 -9.41
N VAL A 30 -0.53 -0.01 -8.89
CA VAL A 30 -1.79 0.23 -9.60
C VAL A 30 -2.30 1.63 -9.28
N PHE A 31 -2.60 2.43 -10.30
CA PHE A 31 -3.18 3.75 -10.13
C PHE A 31 -4.69 3.69 -9.91
N VAL A 32 -5.16 4.27 -8.82
CA VAL A 32 -6.57 4.44 -8.45
C VAL A 32 -6.93 5.92 -8.58
N PRO A 33 -7.76 6.32 -9.55
CA PRO A 33 -8.05 7.72 -9.81
C PRO A 33 -8.94 8.33 -8.72
N ASN A 34 -8.71 9.60 -8.42
CA ASN A 34 -9.64 10.39 -7.63
C ASN A 34 -10.81 10.85 -8.51
N GLN A 35 -12.02 10.39 -8.21
CA GLN A 35 -13.22 10.65 -9.01
C GLN A 35 -13.65 12.13 -9.02
N ARG A 36 -13.06 12.99 -8.17
CA ARG A 36 -13.40 14.41 -8.06
C ARG A 36 -12.58 15.33 -8.96
N VAL A 37 -11.58 14.80 -9.66
CA VAL A 37 -10.69 15.58 -10.54
C VAL A 37 -10.51 14.85 -11.86
N ARG A 38 -10.11 15.58 -12.91
CA ARG A 38 -9.74 14.97 -14.19
C ARG A 38 -8.55 14.04 -14.03
N ASN A 39 -8.66 12.87 -14.64
CA ASN A 39 -7.60 11.87 -14.67
C ASN A 39 -6.30 12.45 -15.27
N PRO A 40 -5.13 12.01 -14.78
CA PRO A 40 -3.86 12.32 -15.41
C PRO A 40 -3.84 11.96 -16.89
N VAL A 41 -3.26 12.84 -17.70
CA VAL A 41 -3.09 12.63 -19.14
C VAL A 41 -1.64 12.29 -19.49
N PRO A 42 -1.38 11.45 -20.50
CA PRO A 42 -0.02 11.16 -20.94
C PRO A 42 0.72 12.44 -21.39
N GLY A 43 1.99 12.57 -20.99
CA GLY A 43 2.86 13.67 -21.39
C GLY A 43 4.27 13.18 -21.73
N LYS A 44 5.10 14.08 -22.26
CA LYS A 44 6.44 13.75 -22.79
C LYS A 44 7.39 13.12 -21.75
N ASN A 45 7.24 13.48 -20.46
CA ASN A 45 8.07 13.01 -19.35
C ASN A 45 7.26 12.22 -18.30
N GLY A 46 6.18 11.56 -18.74
CA GLY A 46 5.23 10.88 -17.85
C GLY A 46 3.88 11.60 -17.75
N SER A 47 3.03 11.13 -16.83
CA SER A 47 1.67 11.64 -16.68
C SER A 47 1.63 13.08 -16.15
N ARG A 48 0.72 13.89 -16.70
CA ARG A 48 0.49 15.29 -16.35
C ARG A 48 -0.88 15.44 -15.71
N CYS A 49 -1.04 16.45 -14.85
CA CYS A 49 -2.32 16.76 -14.22
C CYS A 49 -3.40 17.02 -15.28
N GLY A 50 -4.54 16.33 -15.19
CA GLY A 50 -5.66 16.51 -16.12
C GLY A 50 -6.37 17.86 -16.01
N GLU A 51 -6.13 18.62 -14.93
CA GLU A 51 -6.78 19.92 -14.69
C GLU A 51 -5.94 21.10 -15.20
N CYS A 52 -4.71 21.26 -14.69
CA CYS A 52 -3.86 22.40 -15.01
C CYS A 52 -2.70 22.06 -15.96
N GLY A 53 -2.59 20.80 -16.37
CA GLY A 53 -1.47 20.33 -17.19
C GLY A 53 -0.13 20.31 -16.47
N GLY A 54 -0.06 20.49 -15.16
CA GLY A 54 1.18 20.52 -14.36
C GLY A 54 1.83 19.14 -14.12
N ASN A 55 3.01 19.15 -13.52
CA ASN A 55 3.71 17.93 -13.11
C ASN A 55 3.02 17.26 -11.91
N LEU A 56 3.12 15.93 -11.86
CA LEU A 56 2.65 15.11 -10.75
C LEU A 56 3.85 14.60 -9.95
N TYR A 57 3.68 14.49 -8.63
CA TYR A 57 4.64 13.88 -7.73
C TYR A 57 3.96 12.82 -6.85
N LEU A 58 4.77 11.91 -6.31
CA LEU A 58 4.33 10.86 -5.40
C LEU A 58 4.71 11.26 -3.98
N GLU A 59 3.71 11.34 -3.11
CA GLU A 59 3.88 11.52 -1.68
C GLU A 59 3.62 10.18 -0.99
N PRO A 60 4.53 9.66 -0.14
CA PRO A 60 4.25 8.47 0.67
C PRO A 60 3.02 8.73 1.53
N ASP A 61 2.04 7.82 1.48
CA ASP A 61 0.93 7.90 2.41
C ASP A 61 1.37 7.28 3.74
N GLU A 62 1.73 8.13 4.71
CA GLU A 62 2.11 7.71 6.06
C GLU A 62 0.88 7.31 6.90
N SER A 63 -0.32 7.58 6.40
CA SER A 63 -1.54 7.19 7.11
C SER A 63 -1.75 5.69 7.01
N VAL A 64 -1.89 5.03 8.17
CA VAL A 64 -2.26 3.62 8.23
C VAL A 64 -3.68 3.50 7.68
N THR A 65 -3.80 3.20 6.38
CA THR A 65 -5.10 3.02 5.74
C THR A 65 -5.84 1.86 6.44
N PRO A 66 -7.20 1.85 6.46
CA PRO A 66 -7.98 0.75 7.03
C PRO A 66 -7.57 -0.62 6.46
N PHE A 67 -7.15 -0.63 5.20
CA PHE A 67 -6.63 -1.82 4.53
C PHE A 67 -5.29 -2.28 5.13
N MET A 68 -4.33 -1.37 5.35
CA MET A 68 -3.09 -1.67 6.07
C MET A 68 -3.36 -2.15 7.50
N ALA A 69 -4.28 -1.51 8.23
CA ALA A 69 -4.65 -1.93 9.58
C ALA A 69 -5.20 -3.36 9.60
N THR A 70 -6.06 -3.70 8.64
CA THR A 70 -6.61 -5.05 8.47
C THR A 70 -5.51 -6.07 8.17
N GLN A 71 -4.56 -5.72 7.29
CA GLN A 71 -3.42 -6.60 7.01
C GLN A 71 -2.53 -6.81 8.23
N ILE A 72 -2.24 -5.76 9.00
CA ILE A 72 -1.44 -5.85 10.23
C ILE A 72 -2.16 -6.74 11.25
N ALA A 73 -3.48 -6.59 11.41
CA ALA A 73 -4.29 -7.43 12.29
C ALA A 73 -4.24 -8.91 11.87
N ALA A 74 -4.41 -9.19 10.57
CA ALA A 74 -4.34 -10.56 10.02
C ALA A 74 -2.95 -11.20 10.17
N GLN A 75 -1.88 -10.42 10.02
CA GLN A 75 -0.51 -10.93 10.24
C GLN A 75 -0.28 -11.30 11.70
N ARG A 76 -0.78 -10.49 12.65
CA ARG A 76 -0.62 -10.76 14.09
C ARG A 76 -1.32 -12.05 14.52
N THR A 77 -2.55 -12.30 14.04
CA THR A 77 -3.27 -13.54 14.34
C THR A 77 -2.57 -14.76 13.73
N ALA A 78 -2.07 -14.68 12.50
CA ALA A 78 -1.31 -15.76 11.89
C ALA A 78 -0.02 -16.09 12.67
N ALA A 79 0.72 -15.07 13.12
CA ALA A 79 1.93 -15.25 13.93
C ALA A 79 1.64 -15.87 15.30
N GLN A 80 0.54 -15.47 15.96
CA GLN A 80 0.11 -16.07 17.24
C GLN A 80 -0.28 -17.54 17.10
N GLN A 81 -1.00 -17.90 16.03
CA GLN A 81 -1.35 -19.30 15.76
C GLN A 81 -0.11 -20.17 15.54
N GLN A 82 0.90 -19.67 14.83
CA GLN A 82 2.18 -20.37 14.65
C GLN A 82 2.93 -20.55 15.98
N ALA A 83 2.95 -19.51 16.83
CA ALA A 83 3.57 -19.60 18.15
C ALA A 83 2.86 -20.61 19.06
N LEU A 84 1.53 -20.70 19.00
CA LEU A 84 0.75 -21.70 19.75
C LEU A 84 1.00 -23.12 19.24
N ALA A 85 1.02 -23.32 17.92
CA ALA A 85 1.29 -24.63 17.31
C ALA A 85 2.73 -25.12 17.58
N SER A 86 3.70 -24.21 17.65
CA SER A 86 5.11 -24.53 17.95
C SER A 86 5.33 -24.90 19.42
N ASN A 87 4.46 -24.44 20.34
CA ASN A 87 4.57 -24.72 21.77
C ASN A 87 3.70 -25.92 22.23
N ASN A 88 3.08 -26.67 21.31
CA ASN A 88 2.29 -27.83 21.69
C ASN A 88 3.21 -28.98 22.18
N PRO A 89 3.13 -29.42 23.45
CA PRO A 89 4.02 -30.46 24.02
C PRO A 89 3.96 -31.83 23.32
N GLU A 90 2.97 -32.07 22.46
CA GLU A 90 2.89 -33.27 21.61
C GLU A 90 4.02 -33.35 20.57
N ASN A 91 4.54 -32.21 20.07
CA ASN A 91 5.64 -32.20 19.10
C ASN A 91 7.02 -32.50 19.71
N LEU A 92 7.17 -32.43 21.04
CA LEU A 92 8.42 -32.77 21.74
C LEU A 92 8.56 -34.27 22.03
N ARG A 93 7.54 -35.10 21.78
CA ARG A 93 7.57 -36.55 22.03
C ARG A 93 7.85 -37.40 20.79
N ALA A 94 7.97 -36.79 19.61
CA ALA A 94 8.12 -37.50 18.33
C ALA A 94 9.53 -37.39 17.70
N ALA A 95 10.56 -37.07 18.49
CA ALA A 95 11.96 -37.00 18.06
C ALA A 95 12.80 -38.10 18.71
#